data_AF-A0A6V7UFB5-F1
#
_entry.id   AF-A0A6V7UFB5-F1
#
_cell.length_a   1.000
_cell.length_b   1.000
_cell.length_c   1.000
_cell.angle_alpha   90.00
_cell.angle_beta   90.00
_cell.angle_gamma   90.00
#
_symmetry.space_group_name_H-M   'P 1'
#
loop_
_entity.id
_entity.type
_entity.pdbx_description
1 polymer ?
#
loop_
_entity_poly.entity_id
_entity_poly.type
_entity_poly.pdbx_seq_one_letter_code
_entity_poly.pdbx_strand_id
1 'polypeptide(L)'
;MTENKEKRVVNEYRLNEDNELRLEVGNEEVLLELLEGTAEIFGSQLSMHKRYTLPPGYRAAIFTYKGALLEVVGKTESIYIAQQTPMIIYLNTHAALESLRRVAESQLLADPNGTARGPRLMITGPTDVGKTTLCRILCNYAVREGRSPLYIDLDIGQGSISIPGSIGCLYIEKPADIIDGFDRKPAYVYNFGHITPSANLKLYDMLVKELAVAVKQKAKSSLNCNCSGYIVNTCGWVKGDGYACIVNAAEAFEPDVVIVLDHERLYIELQQDLPSYLKILHLPKSGGVESRPQEMRIAHRRKAIHRYFYGTKSLRFSPYSFEFSYDKTGDEQELSLYKIGAEQIPDSCLPIGMVVEDHRTQVVSVPFTSELLNHVIVLMPPDSKTDQTLIHKPCVGFLVITGIDTTKKTITLLSPQPYPLPSKIALLTQITFVDDNSL
;
A
#
# COMPACT_ATOMS: atom_id res chain seq x y z
N MET A 1 3.46 29.90 -39.73
CA MET A 1 2.52 28.79 -39.48
C MET A 1 2.00 28.96 -38.08
N THR A 2 0.77 29.46 -37.97
CA THR A 2 0.04 29.67 -36.73
C THR A 2 -0.22 28.33 -36.06
N GLU A 3 0.40 28.10 -34.90
CA GLU A 3 0.07 27.01 -34.00
C GLU A 3 -1.40 27.08 -33.63
N ASN A 4 -2.17 26.07 -34.02
CA ASN A 4 -3.50 25.81 -33.49
C ASN A 4 -3.36 25.51 -31.99
N LYS A 5 -3.42 26.55 -31.15
CA LYS A 5 -3.77 26.38 -29.73
C LYS A 5 -5.23 25.96 -29.72
N GLU A 6 -5.48 24.65 -29.71
CA GLU A 6 -6.78 24.13 -29.30
C GLU A 6 -7.18 24.84 -28.00
N LYS A 7 -8.31 25.55 -28.04
CA LYS A 7 -8.86 26.22 -26.86
C LYS A 7 -9.19 25.14 -25.85
N ARG A 8 -8.28 24.87 -24.92
CA ARG A 8 -8.55 23.98 -23.79
C ARG A 8 -9.78 24.51 -23.06
N VAL A 9 -10.75 23.63 -22.82
CA VAL A 9 -11.99 23.99 -22.11
C VAL A 9 -11.59 24.39 -20.70
N VAL A 10 -11.89 25.64 -20.34
CA VAL A 10 -11.70 26.19 -18.99
C VAL A 10 -13.06 26.27 -18.34
N ASN A 11 -13.22 25.62 -17.19
CA ASN A 11 -14.45 25.66 -16.41
C ASN A 11 -14.13 26.05 -14.96
N GLU A 12 -14.92 26.96 -14.41
CA GLU A 12 -14.86 27.32 -12.99
C GLU A 12 -15.97 26.63 -12.22
N TYR A 13 -15.64 26.14 -11.02
CA TYR A 13 -16.57 25.47 -10.12
C TYR A 13 -16.52 26.16 -8.76
N ARG A 14 -17.66 26.76 -8.37
CA ARG A 14 -17.83 27.32 -7.03
C ARG A 14 -18.44 26.25 -6.12
N LEU A 15 -17.72 25.90 -5.07
CA LEU A 15 -18.15 24.98 -4.03
C LEU A 15 -18.65 25.77 -2.82
N ASN A 16 -19.82 25.41 -2.32
CA ASN A 16 -20.30 25.84 -1.01
C ASN A 16 -19.57 25.06 0.10
N GLU A 17 -19.74 25.50 1.34
CA GLU A 17 -19.33 24.75 2.53
C GLU A 17 -19.86 23.30 2.49
N ASP A 18 -19.01 22.37 2.90
CA ASP A 18 -19.23 20.92 2.98
C ASP A 18 -19.54 20.19 1.65
N ASN A 19 -19.29 20.85 0.52
CA ASN A 19 -19.38 20.22 -0.80
C ASN A 19 -18.02 19.67 -1.27
N GLU A 20 -18.07 18.70 -2.18
CA GLU A 20 -16.90 18.26 -2.96
C GLU A 20 -17.16 18.27 -4.47
N LEU A 21 -16.14 18.68 -5.23
CA LEU A 21 -16.10 18.50 -6.68
C LEU A 21 -15.49 17.13 -6.96
N ARG A 22 -16.30 16.23 -7.52
CA ARG A 22 -15.83 14.91 -7.97
C ARG A 22 -15.51 14.99 -9.44
N LEU A 23 -14.36 14.46 -9.83
CA LEU A 23 -13.97 14.37 -11.23
C LEU A 23 -13.22 13.08 -11.53
N GLU A 24 -13.41 12.61 -12.76
CA GLU A 24 -12.60 11.60 -13.41
C GLU A 24 -11.91 12.21 -14.63
N VAL A 25 -10.58 12.16 -14.61
CA VAL A 25 -9.75 12.61 -15.72
C VAL A 25 -9.86 11.58 -16.84
N GLY A 26 -10.18 12.03 -18.05
CA GLY A 26 -10.26 11.16 -19.22
C GLY A 26 -8.87 10.74 -19.72
N ASN A 27 -8.69 10.73 -21.04
CA ASN A 27 -7.44 10.27 -21.67
C ASN A 27 -6.31 11.30 -21.67
N GLU A 28 -6.61 12.56 -21.38
CA GLU A 28 -5.65 13.66 -21.36
C GLU A 28 -5.52 14.26 -19.96
N GLU A 29 -4.38 14.90 -19.69
CA GLU A 29 -4.16 15.57 -18.42
C GLU A 29 -5.12 16.73 -18.20
N VAL A 30 -5.56 16.88 -16.95
CA VAL A 30 -6.41 17.99 -16.51
C VAL A 30 -5.63 18.84 -15.52
N LEU A 31 -5.65 20.15 -15.71
CA LEU A 31 -5.10 21.10 -14.74
C LEU A 31 -6.19 21.49 -13.74
N LEU A 32 -5.83 21.49 -12.47
CA LEU A 32 -6.66 21.93 -11.36
C LEU A 32 -5.95 23.09 -10.64
N GLU A 33 -6.65 24.18 -10.39
CA GLU A 33 -6.15 25.33 -9.64
C GLU A 33 -7.19 25.80 -8.62
N LEU A 34 -6.74 26.12 -7.39
CA LEU A 34 -7.57 26.78 -6.38
C LEU A 34 -7.43 28.30 -6.54
N LEU A 35 -8.52 28.98 -6.90
CA LEU A 35 -8.55 30.43 -7.10
C LEU A 35 -8.94 31.20 -5.84
N GLU A 36 -9.94 30.73 -5.10
CA GLU A 36 -10.45 31.38 -3.87
C GLU A 36 -10.76 30.35 -2.78
N GLY A 37 -10.67 30.76 -1.52
CA GLY A 37 -11.07 29.95 -0.37
C GLY A 37 -10.05 28.89 0.01
N THR A 38 -10.55 27.77 0.52
CA THR A 38 -9.73 26.62 0.96
C THR A 38 -10.31 25.33 0.43
N ALA A 39 -9.48 24.43 -0.08
CA ALA A 39 -9.91 23.11 -0.53
C ALA A 39 -8.84 22.05 -0.26
N GLU A 40 -9.25 20.79 -0.22
CA GLU A 40 -8.37 19.65 0.01
C GLU A 40 -8.74 18.45 -0.85
N ILE A 41 -7.74 17.62 -1.19
CA ILE A 41 -7.95 16.32 -1.82
C ILE A 41 -7.51 15.25 -0.83
N PHE A 42 -8.47 14.46 -0.36
CA PHE A 42 -8.25 13.39 0.61
C PHE A 42 -7.43 13.84 1.84
N GLY A 43 -7.73 15.04 2.36
CA GLY A 43 -7.08 15.64 3.53
C GLY A 43 -5.81 16.47 3.25
N SER A 44 -5.24 16.38 2.04
CA SER A 44 -4.11 17.20 1.62
C SER A 44 -4.60 18.56 1.11
N GLN A 45 -4.16 19.65 1.73
CA GLN A 45 -4.58 21.01 1.38
C GLN A 45 -4.05 21.45 0.01
N LEU A 46 -4.89 22.09 -0.77
CA LEU A 46 -4.50 22.76 -2.01
C LEU A 46 -3.92 24.14 -1.69
N SER A 47 -2.81 24.48 -2.36
CA SER A 47 -2.23 25.82 -2.30
C SER A 47 -2.95 26.72 -3.30
N MET A 48 -3.34 27.90 -2.86
CA MET A 48 -3.97 28.91 -3.71
C MET A 48 -3.02 29.30 -4.86
N HIS A 49 -3.56 29.39 -6.07
CA HIS A 49 -2.85 29.67 -7.33
C HIS A 49 -1.76 28.66 -7.73
N LYS A 50 -1.70 27.50 -7.06
CA LYS A 50 -0.84 26.40 -7.51
C LYS A 50 -1.61 25.53 -8.48
N ARG A 51 -1.01 25.30 -9.65
CA ARG A 51 -1.54 24.38 -10.67
C ARG A 51 -1.11 22.94 -10.38
N TYR A 52 -2.09 22.05 -10.33
CA TYR A 52 -1.90 20.62 -10.17
C TYR A 52 -2.25 19.93 -11.50
N THR A 53 -1.33 19.12 -12.03
CA THR A 53 -1.55 18.36 -13.26
C THR A 53 -2.03 16.96 -12.91
N LEU A 54 -3.32 16.71 -13.10
CA LEU A 54 -3.95 15.43 -12.81
C LEU A 54 -3.76 14.49 -14.03
N PRO A 55 -3.17 13.30 -13.84
CA PRO A 55 -2.87 12.40 -14.96
C PRO A 55 -4.14 11.70 -15.49
N PRO A 56 -4.08 11.11 -16.71
CA PRO A 56 -5.18 10.32 -17.26
C PRO A 56 -5.65 9.22 -16.31
N GLY A 57 -6.97 9.04 -16.22
CA GLY A 57 -7.63 8.10 -15.31
C GLY A 57 -7.53 8.45 -13.83
N TYR A 58 -7.00 9.63 -13.46
CA TYR A 58 -7.00 10.08 -12.07
C TYR A 58 -8.41 10.44 -11.63
N ARG A 59 -8.78 9.98 -10.43
CA ARG A 59 -10.08 10.23 -9.83
C ARG A 59 -9.88 11.04 -8.55
N ALA A 60 -10.53 12.19 -8.47
CA ALA A 60 -10.37 13.14 -7.39
C ALA A 60 -11.72 13.52 -6.78
N ALA A 61 -11.72 13.76 -5.48
CA ALA A 61 -12.77 14.49 -4.79
C ALA A 61 -12.11 15.69 -4.10
N ILE A 62 -12.40 16.90 -4.57
CA ILE A 62 -11.89 18.15 -4.03
C ILE A 62 -12.93 18.69 -3.07
N PHE A 63 -12.67 18.60 -1.77
CA PHE A 63 -13.61 18.97 -0.72
C PHE A 63 -13.27 20.33 -0.11
N THR A 64 -14.28 21.06 0.39
CA THR A 64 -14.08 22.30 1.14
C THR A 64 -14.95 22.38 2.39
N TYR A 65 -14.36 22.82 3.50
CA TYR A 65 -15.07 23.12 4.75
C TYR A 65 -15.61 24.56 4.84
N LYS A 66 -15.24 25.46 3.91
CA LYS A 66 -15.57 26.90 4.03
C LYS A 66 -16.00 27.54 2.72
N GLY A 67 -16.08 26.76 1.65
CA GLY A 67 -16.25 27.24 0.29
C GLY A 67 -14.93 27.44 -0.45
N ALA A 68 -14.98 27.25 -1.76
CA ALA A 68 -13.84 27.38 -2.66
C ALA A 68 -14.27 27.72 -4.08
N LEU A 69 -13.39 28.39 -4.84
CA LEU A 69 -13.49 28.52 -6.29
C LEU A 69 -12.34 27.75 -6.94
N LEU A 70 -12.68 26.77 -7.78
CA LEU A 70 -11.72 25.93 -8.50
C LEU A 70 -11.78 26.22 -9.99
N GLU A 71 -10.62 26.30 -10.63
CA GLU A 71 -10.49 26.24 -12.09
C GLU A 71 -10.08 24.83 -12.51
N VAL A 72 -10.77 24.27 -13.50
CA VAL A 72 -10.43 23.00 -14.13
C VAL A 72 -10.24 23.22 -15.63
N VAL A 73 -9.05 22.90 -16.13
CA VAL A 73 -8.68 23.07 -17.54
C VAL A 73 -8.35 21.73 -18.16
N GLY A 74 -9.11 21.33 -19.18
CA GLY A 74 -8.95 20.05 -19.87
C GLY A 74 -10.24 19.22 -19.91
N LYS A 75 -10.19 18.07 -20.59
CA LYS A 75 -11.35 17.20 -20.77
C LYS A 75 -11.44 16.16 -19.65
N THR A 76 -12.55 16.16 -18.92
CA THR A 76 -12.92 15.13 -17.95
C THR A 76 -13.89 14.13 -18.56
N GLU A 77 -13.89 12.90 -18.03
CA GLU A 77 -14.89 11.89 -18.35
C GLU A 77 -16.17 12.12 -17.55
N SER A 78 -16.01 12.46 -16.27
CA SER A 78 -17.10 12.89 -15.39
C SER A 78 -16.65 14.04 -14.50
N ILE A 79 -17.54 15.00 -14.23
CA ILE A 79 -17.30 16.09 -13.28
C ILE A 79 -18.63 16.61 -12.73
N TYR A 80 -18.77 16.67 -11.41
CA TYR A 80 -19.98 17.15 -10.75
C TYR A 80 -19.72 17.54 -9.29
N ILE A 81 -20.58 18.39 -8.72
CA ILE A 81 -20.52 18.77 -7.31
C ILE A 81 -21.44 17.87 -6.50
N ALA A 82 -20.89 17.22 -5.48
CA ALA A 82 -21.63 16.44 -4.50
C ALA A 82 -21.83 17.26 -3.21
N GLN A 83 -23.07 17.26 -2.70
CA GLN A 83 -23.46 17.98 -1.48
C GLN A 83 -23.55 17.06 -0.25
N GLN A 84 -23.62 15.74 -0.48
CA GLN A 84 -23.68 14.75 0.59
C GLN A 84 -22.37 13.97 0.62
N THR A 85 -21.61 14.17 1.70
CA THR A 85 -20.31 13.53 1.91
C THR A 85 -20.20 13.03 3.35
N PRO A 86 -19.45 11.94 3.59
CA PRO A 86 -19.14 11.49 4.95
C PRO A 86 -17.99 12.28 5.61
N MET A 87 -17.58 13.43 5.07
CA MET A 87 -16.38 14.15 5.53
C MET A 87 -16.46 14.63 6.98
N ILE A 88 -17.64 15.03 7.46
CA ILE A 88 -17.87 15.38 8.87
C ILE A 88 -17.66 14.15 9.78
N ILE A 89 -18.07 12.96 9.35
CA ILE A 89 -17.85 11.72 10.10
C ILE A 89 -16.35 11.43 10.20
N TYR A 90 -15.61 11.63 9.11
CA TYR A 90 -14.15 11.43 9.09
C TYR A 90 -13.42 12.46 9.96
N LEU A 91 -13.86 13.73 9.94
CA LEU A 91 -13.34 14.77 10.81
C LEU A 91 -13.59 14.46 12.29
N ASN A 92 -14.80 14.05 12.66
CA ASN A 92 -15.15 13.65 14.02
C ASN A 92 -14.35 12.43 14.49
N THR A 93 -14.14 11.46 13.59
CA THR A 93 -13.27 10.30 13.84
C THR A 93 -11.85 10.75 14.14
N HIS A 94 -11.29 11.65 13.32
CA HIS A 94 -9.97 12.22 13.55
C HIS A 94 -9.89 12.99 14.87
N ALA A 95 -10.88 13.82 15.20
CA ALA A 95 -10.91 14.60 16.45
C ALA A 95 -10.91 13.68 17.68
N ALA A 96 -11.67 12.57 17.65
CA ALA A 96 -11.65 11.57 18.71
C ALA A 96 -10.28 10.90 18.85
N LEU A 97 -9.64 10.53 17.73
CA LEU A 97 -8.28 9.98 17.74
C LEU A 97 -7.28 10.99 18.30
N GLU A 98 -7.37 12.26 17.91
CA GLU A 98 -6.47 13.32 18.40
C GLU A 98 -6.62 13.54 19.92
N SER A 99 -7.84 13.46 20.46
CA SER A 99 -8.03 13.48 21.91
C SER A 99 -7.29 12.32 22.60
N LEU A 100 -7.31 11.12 22.03
CA LEU A 100 -6.55 9.97 22.55
C LEU A 100 -5.03 10.18 22.44
N ARG A 101 -4.55 10.79 21.35
CA ARG A 101 -3.13 11.15 21.19
C ARG A 101 -2.65 12.12 22.26
N ARG A 102 -3.43 13.18 22.54
CA ARG A 102 -3.10 14.16 23.59
C ARG A 102 -3.02 13.52 24.98
N VAL A 103 -3.95 12.64 25.30
CA VAL A 103 -3.91 11.87 26.55
C VAL A 103 -2.65 11.00 26.60
N ALA A 104 -2.36 10.24 25.55
CA ALA A 104 -1.19 9.38 25.48
C ALA A 104 0.12 10.16 25.60
N GLU A 105 0.23 11.30 24.92
CA GLU A 105 1.37 12.21 24.97
C GLU A 105 1.59 12.76 26.40
N SER A 106 0.52 13.22 27.06
CA SER A 106 0.61 13.71 28.44
C SER A 106 1.09 12.63 29.42
N GLN A 107 0.60 11.39 29.25
CA GLN A 107 1.00 10.26 30.07
C GLN A 107 2.45 9.84 29.80
N LEU A 108 2.87 9.81 28.54
CA LEU A 108 4.25 9.50 28.15
C LEU A 108 5.25 10.57 28.60
N LEU A 109 4.84 11.84 28.67
CA LEU A 109 5.66 12.92 29.23
C LEU A 109 5.79 12.80 30.75
N ALA A 110 4.74 12.34 31.44
CA ALA A 110 4.76 12.12 32.89
C ALA A 110 5.54 10.85 33.29
N ASP A 111 5.41 9.77 32.52
CA ASP A 111 6.14 8.51 32.69
C ASP A 111 6.63 7.97 31.34
N PRO A 112 7.87 8.32 30.92
CA PRO A 112 8.44 7.86 29.66
C PRO A 112 8.62 6.34 29.57
N ASN A 113 8.66 5.64 30.70
CA ASN A 113 8.79 4.18 30.77
C ASN A 113 7.43 3.47 30.95
N GLY A 114 6.35 4.25 30.99
CA GLY A 114 4.99 3.75 31.12
C GLY A 114 4.50 2.98 29.90
N THR A 115 3.29 2.45 30.00
CA THR A 115 2.66 1.66 28.92
C THR A 115 1.77 2.49 27.98
N ALA A 116 1.69 3.80 28.22
CA ALA A 116 0.89 4.71 27.42
C ALA A 116 1.34 4.73 25.96
N ARG A 117 0.38 4.92 25.04
CA ARG A 117 0.63 4.96 23.60
C ARG A 117 -0.53 5.61 22.86
N GLY A 118 -0.25 6.10 21.66
CA GLY A 118 -1.25 6.64 20.75
C GLY A 118 -2.28 5.60 20.29
N PRO A 119 -3.40 6.05 19.73
CA PRO A 119 -4.49 5.18 19.30
C PRO A 119 -4.09 4.35 18.08
N ARG A 120 -4.53 3.10 18.05
CA ARG A 120 -4.32 2.15 16.96
C ARG A 120 -5.65 1.89 16.29
N LEU A 121 -5.75 2.24 15.01
CA LEU A 121 -6.96 2.12 14.21
C LEU A 121 -6.77 1.05 13.14
N MET A 122 -7.75 0.17 12.98
CA MET A 122 -7.84 -0.74 11.83
C MET A 122 -9.11 -0.46 11.02
N ILE A 123 -8.99 -0.39 9.69
CA ILE A 123 -10.11 -0.13 8.78
C ILE A 123 -10.36 -1.39 7.95
N THR A 124 -11.59 -1.90 8.01
CA THR A 124 -12.08 -3.12 7.38
C THR A 124 -13.33 -2.87 6.54
N GLY A 125 -13.69 -3.84 5.69
CA GLY A 125 -14.82 -3.74 4.76
C GLY A 125 -14.50 -4.35 3.40
N PRO A 126 -15.51 -4.60 2.56
CA PRO A 126 -15.34 -5.26 1.26
C PRO A 126 -14.54 -4.38 0.28
N THR A 127 -14.30 -4.89 -0.93
CA THR A 127 -13.72 -4.08 -2.01
C THR A 127 -14.60 -2.87 -2.33
N ASP A 128 -13.97 -1.79 -2.79
CA ASP A 128 -14.65 -0.60 -3.33
C ASP A 128 -15.59 0.13 -2.33
N VAL A 129 -15.15 0.29 -1.08
CA VAL A 129 -15.86 1.09 -0.06
C VAL A 129 -15.07 2.31 0.42
N GLY A 130 -13.89 2.57 -0.17
CA GLY A 130 -13.08 3.75 0.14
C GLY A 130 -12.10 3.61 1.32
N LYS A 131 -11.74 2.37 1.73
CA LYS A 131 -10.81 2.11 2.84
C LYS A 131 -9.49 2.89 2.73
N THR A 132 -8.78 2.72 1.61
CA THR A 132 -7.50 3.42 1.36
C THR A 132 -7.65 4.94 1.37
N THR A 133 -8.77 5.46 0.86
CA THR A 133 -9.08 6.90 0.88
C THR A 133 -9.29 7.40 2.30
N LEU A 134 -10.04 6.67 3.13
CA LEU A 134 -10.24 7.02 4.54
C LEU A 134 -8.91 6.99 5.31
N CYS A 135 -8.08 5.96 5.10
CA CYS A 135 -6.74 5.90 5.69
C CYS A 135 -5.92 7.14 5.33
N ARG A 136 -5.92 7.54 4.05
CA ARG A 136 -5.19 8.72 3.57
C ARG A 136 -5.68 10.01 4.24
N ILE A 137 -7.00 10.21 4.34
CA ILE A 137 -7.61 11.37 5.00
C ILE A 137 -7.16 11.44 6.47
N LEU A 138 -7.29 10.34 7.22
CA LEU A 138 -6.98 10.32 8.64
C LEU A 138 -5.48 10.50 8.92
N CYS A 139 -4.61 9.92 8.09
CA CYS A 139 -3.16 10.17 8.14
C CYS A 139 -2.84 11.65 7.87
N ASN A 140 -3.42 12.23 6.81
CA ASN A 140 -3.20 13.64 6.47
C ASN A 140 -3.67 14.60 7.57
N TYR A 141 -4.83 14.34 8.18
CA TYR A 141 -5.31 15.14 9.30
C TYR A 141 -4.40 15.01 10.53
N ALA A 142 -3.92 13.81 10.85
CA ALA A 142 -2.95 13.62 11.92
C ALA A 142 -1.69 14.45 11.70
N VAL A 143 -1.13 14.44 10.50
CA VAL A 143 0.07 15.23 10.18
C VAL A 143 -0.18 16.74 10.26
N ARG A 144 -1.36 17.20 9.86
CA ARG A 144 -1.73 18.62 9.98
C ARG A 144 -1.81 19.09 11.43
N GLU A 145 -2.09 18.19 12.37
CA GLU A 145 -2.03 18.43 13.83
C GLU A 145 -0.62 18.19 14.42
N GLY A 146 0.42 18.05 13.58
CA GLY A 146 1.81 17.86 14.02
C GLY A 146 2.15 16.43 14.45
N ARG A 147 1.27 15.46 14.19
CA ARG A 147 1.50 14.04 14.50
C ARG A 147 2.29 13.35 13.38
N SER A 148 2.90 12.22 13.70
CA SER A 148 3.59 11.36 12.74
C SER A 148 3.12 9.91 12.85
N PRO A 149 1.90 9.58 12.38
CA PRO A 149 1.37 8.22 12.50
C PRO A 149 2.11 7.24 11.57
N LEU A 150 2.09 5.95 11.94
CA LEU A 150 2.45 4.89 11.01
C LEU A 150 1.22 4.49 10.17
N TYR A 151 1.40 4.36 8.86
CA TYR A 151 0.39 3.83 7.94
C TYR A 151 0.77 2.43 7.52
N ILE A 152 -0.07 1.45 7.83
CA ILE A 152 0.12 0.04 7.50
C ILE A 152 -0.85 -0.33 6.38
N ASP A 153 -0.36 -1.04 5.37
CA ASP A 153 -1.18 -1.54 4.27
C ASP A 153 -1.02 -3.05 4.16
N LEU A 154 -2.08 -3.78 4.50
CA LEU A 154 -2.16 -5.24 4.42
C LEU A 154 -2.82 -5.73 3.12
N ASP A 155 -3.24 -4.82 2.22
CA ASP A 155 -3.82 -5.22 0.94
C ASP A 155 -2.73 -5.61 -0.06
N ILE A 156 -2.42 -6.90 -0.15
CA ILE A 156 -1.46 -7.42 -1.12
C ILE A 156 -1.94 -7.33 -2.58
N GLY A 157 -3.24 -7.14 -2.84
CA GLY A 157 -3.79 -7.12 -4.20
C GLY A 157 -3.76 -5.73 -4.82
N GLN A 158 -4.00 -4.69 -4.04
CA GLN A 158 -4.15 -3.29 -4.47
C GLN A 158 -3.45 -2.28 -3.55
N GLY A 159 -2.56 -2.74 -2.66
CA GLY A 159 -1.82 -1.90 -1.73
C GLY A 159 -1.04 -0.77 -2.40
N SER A 160 -0.81 0.29 -1.64
CA SER A 160 -0.29 1.58 -2.14
C SER A 160 1.18 1.85 -1.79
N ILE A 161 1.73 1.09 -0.83
CA ILE A 161 3.06 1.26 -0.26
C ILE A 161 4.16 0.81 -1.23
N SER A 162 3.98 -0.38 -1.82
CA SER A 162 4.97 -1.04 -2.68
C SER A 162 4.29 -1.65 -3.91
N ILE A 163 5.02 -2.51 -4.62
CA ILE A 163 4.45 -3.32 -5.69
C ILE A 163 3.40 -4.30 -5.15
N PRO A 164 2.51 -4.84 -6.01
CA PRO A 164 1.56 -5.88 -5.62
C PRO A 164 2.25 -7.07 -4.95
N GLY A 165 1.49 -7.85 -4.20
CA GLY A 165 1.98 -8.97 -3.40
C GLY A 165 2.84 -8.56 -2.22
N SER A 166 2.75 -7.31 -1.77
CA SER A 166 3.50 -6.83 -0.62
C SER A 166 2.57 -6.28 0.45
N ILE A 167 2.93 -6.50 1.71
CA ILE A 167 2.40 -5.73 2.85
C ILE A 167 3.49 -4.78 3.33
N GLY A 168 3.10 -3.68 3.97
CA GLY A 168 4.12 -2.78 4.48
C GLY A 168 3.63 -1.70 5.43
N CYS A 169 4.59 -0.88 5.84
CA CYS A 169 4.38 0.25 6.73
C CYS A 169 5.16 1.47 6.25
N LEU A 170 4.53 2.64 6.29
CA LEU A 170 5.13 3.95 6.04
C LEU A 170 5.08 4.81 7.31
N TYR A 171 6.12 5.60 7.53
CA TYR A 171 6.14 6.64 8.56
C TYR A 171 5.72 7.98 7.94
N ILE A 172 4.56 8.51 8.34
CA ILE A 172 3.95 9.66 7.68
C ILE A 172 4.28 10.94 8.45
N GLU A 173 5.20 11.74 7.92
CA GLU A 173 5.65 13.00 8.53
C GLU A 173 5.12 14.25 7.82
N LYS A 174 4.63 14.08 6.60
CA LYS A 174 4.13 15.17 5.74
C LYS A 174 2.82 14.72 5.08
N PRO A 175 1.90 15.65 4.79
CA PRO A 175 0.72 15.32 4.03
C PRO A 175 1.09 14.68 2.69
N ALA A 176 0.26 13.77 2.21
CA ALA A 176 0.42 13.16 0.90
C ALA A 176 0.49 14.23 -0.19
N ASP A 177 1.42 14.08 -1.13
CA ASP A 177 1.34 14.81 -2.40
C ASP A 177 0.01 14.46 -3.08
N ILE A 178 -0.62 15.43 -3.74
CA ILE A 178 -1.93 15.26 -4.37
C ILE A 178 -1.91 14.08 -5.35
N ILE A 179 -0.90 14.04 -6.22
CA ILE A 179 -0.80 13.10 -7.32
C ILE A 179 -0.05 11.84 -6.87
N ASP A 180 1.09 12.03 -6.20
CA ASP A 180 2.01 10.95 -5.87
C ASP A 180 1.60 10.21 -4.58
N GLY A 181 0.82 10.82 -3.69
CA GLY A 181 0.45 10.22 -2.41
C GLY A 181 1.53 10.40 -1.35
N PHE A 182 1.61 9.48 -0.39
CA PHE A 182 2.62 9.52 0.68
C PHE A 182 4.03 9.25 0.15
N ASP A 183 5.03 9.87 0.80
CA ASP A 183 6.42 9.48 0.60
C ASP A 183 6.62 8.03 1.05
N ARG A 184 7.41 7.29 0.27
CA ARG A 184 7.69 5.86 0.47
C ARG A 184 9.00 5.62 1.21
N LYS A 185 9.67 6.67 1.70
CA LYS A 185 10.94 6.56 2.43
C LYS A 185 10.83 7.19 3.82
N PRO A 186 11.10 6.44 4.92
CA PRO A 186 11.41 5.01 4.99
C PRO A 186 10.15 4.11 4.93
N ALA A 187 10.24 2.96 4.25
CA ALA A 187 9.21 1.92 4.22
C ALA A 187 9.74 0.59 4.75
N TYR A 188 8.91 -0.11 5.55
CA TYR A 188 9.11 -1.53 5.86
C TYR A 188 8.19 -2.34 4.97
N VAL A 189 8.74 -3.26 4.19
CA VAL A 189 7.96 -4.03 3.21
C VAL A 189 8.33 -5.50 3.34
N TYR A 190 7.30 -6.34 3.40
CA TYR A 190 7.41 -7.79 3.30
C TYR A 190 6.69 -8.24 2.04
N ASN A 191 7.28 -9.19 1.31
CA ASN A 191 6.69 -9.69 0.08
C ASN A 191 6.07 -11.08 0.31
N PHE A 192 4.79 -11.20 -0.04
CA PHE A 192 4.01 -12.42 -0.03
C PHE A 192 4.12 -13.20 -1.35
N GLY A 193 4.43 -12.51 -2.45
CA GLY A 193 4.67 -13.13 -3.75
C GLY A 193 3.42 -13.46 -4.58
N HIS A 194 2.22 -13.28 -4.04
CA HIS A 194 0.95 -13.46 -4.74
C HIS A 194 0.01 -12.26 -4.54
N ILE A 195 -1.05 -12.15 -5.35
CA ILE A 195 -2.01 -11.03 -5.28
C ILE A 195 -3.27 -11.31 -4.45
N THR A 196 -3.39 -12.49 -3.85
CA THR A 196 -4.54 -12.89 -3.01
C THR A 196 -4.08 -13.72 -1.81
N PRO A 197 -4.56 -13.45 -0.57
CA PRO A 197 -4.05 -14.15 0.61
C PRO A 197 -4.35 -15.65 0.58
N SER A 198 -5.40 -16.05 -0.14
CA SER A 198 -5.82 -17.44 -0.33
C SER A 198 -4.75 -18.34 -0.94
N ALA A 199 -3.72 -17.78 -1.60
CA ALA A 199 -2.62 -18.57 -2.15
C ALA A 199 -1.82 -19.30 -1.05
N ASN A 200 -1.68 -18.69 0.13
CA ASN A 200 -0.95 -19.25 1.26
C ASN A 200 -1.29 -18.51 2.57
N LEU A 201 -2.43 -18.86 3.18
CA LEU A 201 -2.92 -18.17 4.38
C LEU A 201 -1.93 -18.20 5.55
N LYS A 202 -1.19 -19.29 5.71
CA LYS A 202 -0.19 -19.43 6.77
C LYS A 202 0.97 -18.44 6.57
N LEU A 203 1.49 -18.34 5.35
CA LEU A 203 2.51 -17.35 5.03
C LEU A 203 1.99 -15.92 5.24
N TYR A 204 0.78 -15.62 4.80
CA TYR A 204 0.18 -14.29 4.98
C TYR A 204 0.10 -13.93 6.48
N ASP A 205 -0.39 -14.84 7.31
CA ASP A 205 -0.47 -14.66 8.77
C ASP A 205 0.91 -14.42 9.41
N MET A 206 1.93 -15.20 9.01
CA MET A 206 3.30 -14.99 9.49
C MET A 206 3.83 -13.61 9.12
N LEU A 207 3.67 -13.17 7.86
CA LEU A 207 4.14 -11.85 7.43
C LEU A 207 3.40 -10.71 8.15
N VAL A 208 2.09 -10.84 8.38
CA VAL A 208 1.30 -9.88 9.16
C VAL A 208 1.85 -9.75 10.59
N LYS A 209 2.17 -10.87 11.23
CA LYS A 209 2.78 -10.89 12.57
C LYS A 209 4.16 -10.25 12.61
N GLU A 210 5.03 -10.56 11.64
CA GLU A 210 6.35 -9.93 11.52
C GLU A 210 6.25 -8.42 11.33
N LEU A 211 5.37 -7.97 10.43
CA LEU A 211 5.12 -6.55 10.22
C LEU A 211 4.59 -5.87 11.48
N ALA A 212 3.69 -6.52 12.23
CA ALA A 212 3.17 -5.98 13.48
C ALA A 212 4.27 -5.80 14.54
N VAL A 213 5.20 -6.76 14.66
CA VAL A 213 6.37 -6.64 15.55
C VAL A 213 7.23 -5.44 15.14
N ALA A 214 7.59 -5.32 13.87
CA ALA A 214 8.38 -4.21 13.35
C ALA A 214 7.69 -2.84 13.58
N VAL A 215 6.37 -2.76 13.35
CA VAL A 215 5.56 -1.56 13.57
C VAL A 215 5.53 -1.17 15.04
N LYS A 216 5.29 -2.12 15.95
CA LYS A 216 5.28 -1.86 17.41
C LYS A 216 6.65 -1.39 17.91
N GLN A 217 7.74 -1.92 17.36
CA GLN A 217 9.10 -1.44 17.66
C GLN A 217 9.32 -0.02 17.11
N LYS A 218 8.96 0.23 15.84
CA LYS A 218 9.07 1.55 15.22
C LYS A 218 8.23 2.61 15.93
N ALA A 219 7.05 2.27 16.41
CA ALA A 219 6.19 3.16 17.19
C ALA A 219 6.92 3.69 18.44
N LYS A 220 7.69 2.85 19.12
CA LYS A 220 8.47 3.22 20.32
C LYS A 220 9.77 3.97 20.02
N SER A 221 10.12 4.19 18.75
CA SER A 221 11.40 4.83 18.37
C SER A 221 11.46 6.33 18.69
N SER A 222 10.32 6.99 18.84
CA SER A 222 10.25 8.39 19.29
C SER A 222 8.94 8.65 20.03
N LEU A 223 8.94 9.67 20.90
CA LEU A 223 7.73 10.11 21.59
C LEU A 223 6.61 10.43 20.60
N ASN A 224 6.91 11.22 19.56
CA ASN A 224 5.89 11.64 18.58
C ASN A 224 5.30 10.44 17.84
N CYS A 225 6.12 9.51 17.37
CA CYS A 225 5.64 8.30 16.71
C CYS A 225 4.74 7.45 17.65
N ASN A 226 5.16 7.30 18.92
CA ASN A 226 4.42 6.51 19.90
C ASN A 226 3.05 7.12 20.21
N CYS A 227 3.01 8.42 20.53
CA CYS A 227 1.75 9.11 20.84
C CYS A 227 0.87 9.32 19.60
N SER A 228 1.43 9.32 18.38
CA SER A 228 0.66 9.43 17.13
C SER A 228 -0.15 8.18 16.81
N GLY A 229 0.35 7.02 17.23
CA GLY A 229 -0.28 5.73 16.95
C GLY A 229 -0.20 5.34 15.48
N TYR A 230 -1.12 4.48 15.03
CA TYR A 230 -1.08 3.97 13.66
C TYR A 230 -2.43 3.58 13.08
N ILE A 231 -2.48 3.54 11.75
CA ILE A 231 -3.68 3.27 10.95
C ILE A 231 -3.39 2.08 10.02
N VAL A 232 -4.20 1.04 10.11
CA VAL A 232 -4.07 -0.21 9.36
C VAL A 232 -5.16 -0.30 8.28
N ASN A 233 -4.75 -0.35 7.02
CA ASN A 233 -5.60 -0.70 5.88
C ASN A 233 -5.60 -2.21 5.66
N THR A 234 -6.77 -2.79 5.36
CA THR A 234 -6.93 -4.23 5.11
C THR A 234 -7.38 -4.52 3.68
N CYS A 235 -7.21 -5.77 3.24
CA CYS A 235 -7.74 -6.22 1.95
C CYS A 235 -9.28 -6.33 1.97
N GLY A 236 -9.91 -6.35 0.80
CA GLY A 236 -11.38 -6.43 0.67
C GLY A 236 -12.00 -7.82 0.84
N TRP A 237 -11.25 -8.82 1.31
CA TRP A 237 -11.74 -10.18 1.48
C TRP A 237 -12.31 -10.37 2.89
N VAL A 238 -13.64 -10.32 3.01
CA VAL A 238 -14.35 -10.23 4.31
C VAL A 238 -15.10 -11.50 4.72
N LYS A 239 -15.03 -12.57 3.93
CA LYS A 239 -15.80 -13.81 4.15
C LYS A 239 -14.86 -15.01 4.28
N GLY A 240 -15.27 -16.02 5.05
CA GLY A 240 -14.50 -17.27 5.22
C GLY A 240 -13.10 -16.99 5.74
N ASP A 241 -12.08 -17.53 5.08
CA ASP A 241 -10.67 -17.31 5.46
C ASP A 241 -10.26 -15.83 5.42
N GLY A 242 -10.93 -14.99 4.63
CA GLY A 242 -10.73 -13.53 4.64
C GLY A 242 -11.15 -12.88 5.97
N TYR A 243 -12.23 -13.38 6.58
CA TYR A 243 -12.64 -12.97 7.91
C TYR A 243 -11.58 -13.36 8.96
N ALA A 244 -11.07 -14.60 8.89
CA ALA A 244 -9.98 -15.04 9.76
C ALA A 244 -8.73 -14.15 9.60
N CYS A 245 -8.39 -13.73 8.38
CA CYS A 245 -7.30 -12.78 8.13
C CYS A 245 -7.52 -11.42 8.83
N ILE A 246 -8.77 -10.93 8.91
CA ILE A 246 -9.11 -9.68 9.62
C ILE A 246 -8.93 -9.86 11.12
N VAL A 247 -9.42 -10.97 11.69
CA VAL A 247 -9.28 -11.28 13.11
C VAL A 247 -7.81 -11.43 13.49
N ASN A 248 -7.03 -12.21 12.73
CA ASN A 248 -5.60 -12.37 12.95
C ASN A 248 -4.84 -11.03 12.87
N ALA A 249 -5.22 -10.15 11.94
CA ALA A 249 -4.64 -8.80 11.88
C ALA A 249 -5.01 -7.96 13.11
N ALA A 250 -6.26 -8.05 13.60
CA ALA A 250 -6.67 -7.38 14.83
C ALA A 250 -5.87 -7.88 16.03
N GLU A 251 -5.65 -9.19 16.15
CA GLU A 251 -4.83 -9.78 17.21
C GLU A 251 -3.36 -9.32 17.11
N ALA A 252 -2.78 -9.34 15.91
CA ALA A 252 -1.39 -8.97 15.70
C ALA A 252 -1.15 -7.47 15.99
N PHE A 253 -2.03 -6.59 15.52
CA PHE A 253 -1.89 -5.14 15.65
C PHE A 253 -2.54 -4.56 16.91
N GLU A 254 -3.35 -5.31 17.66
CA GLU A 254 -4.01 -4.84 18.89
C GLU A 254 -4.63 -3.42 18.75
N PRO A 255 -5.55 -3.20 17.79
CA PRO A 255 -6.16 -1.89 17.61
C PRO A 255 -7.09 -1.54 18.79
N ASP A 256 -7.22 -0.26 19.12
CA ASP A 256 -8.27 0.22 20.04
C ASP A 256 -9.60 0.38 19.34
N VAL A 257 -9.54 0.73 18.04
CA VAL A 257 -10.70 1.01 17.22
C VAL A 257 -10.63 0.20 15.93
N VAL A 258 -11.74 -0.46 15.60
CA VAL A 258 -11.96 -1.09 14.30
C VAL A 258 -13.11 -0.38 13.60
N ILE A 259 -12.87 0.13 12.40
CA ILE A 259 -13.90 0.74 11.55
C ILE A 259 -14.28 -0.26 10.47
N VAL A 260 -15.57 -0.58 10.38
CA VAL A 260 -16.17 -1.37 9.31
C VAL A 260 -16.86 -0.43 8.33
N LEU A 261 -16.37 -0.36 7.10
CA LEU A 261 -16.97 0.45 6.04
C LEU A 261 -18.02 -0.34 5.26
N ASP A 262 -19.25 0.19 5.25
CA ASP A 262 -20.35 -0.23 4.36
C ASP A 262 -20.65 -1.74 4.35
N HIS A 263 -20.58 -2.40 5.52
CA HIS A 263 -20.85 -3.85 5.60
C HIS A 263 -21.37 -4.30 6.98
N GLU A 264 -22.69 -4.24 7.19
CA GLU A 264 -23.37 -4.52 8.47
C GLU A 264 -23.11 -5.94 9.02
N ARG A 265 -23.10 -6.96 8.15
CA ARG A 265 -22.87 -8.34 8.59
C ARG A 265 -21.49 -8.52 9.26
N LEU A 266 -20.45 -8.03 8.60
CA LEU A 266 -19.07 -8.00 9.13
C LEU A 266 -18.99 -7.21 10.43
N TYR A 267 -19.72 -6.10 10.54
CA TYR A 267 -19.79 -5.33 11.78
C TYR A 267 -20.33 -6.16 12.95
N ILE A 268 -21.44 -6.87 12.73
CA ILE A 268 -22.05 -7.74 13.74
C ILE A 268 -21.13 -8.92 14.08
N GLU A 269 -20.54 -9.58 13.08
CA GLU A 269 -19.61 -10.71 13.26
C GLU A 269 -18.39 -10.27 14.11
N LEU A 270 -17.75 -9.13 13.78
CA LEU A 270 -16.61 -8.62 14.54
C LEU A 270 -17.00 -8.20 15.98
N GLN A 271 -18.22 -7.70 16.21
CA GLN A 271 -18.71 -7.40 17.56
C GLN A 271 -18.90 -8.64 18.43
N GLN A 272 -19.20 -9.78 17.81
CA GLN A 272 -19.38 -11.05 18.52
C GLN A 272 -18.03 -11.70 18.85
N ASP A 273 -17.08 -11.65 17.91
CA ASP A 273 -15.85 -12.44 18.02
C ASP A 273 -14.65 -11.66 18.60
N LEU A 274 -14.60 -10.33 18.45
CA LEU A 274 -13.51 -9.52 19.00
C LEU A 274 -13.75 -9.15 20.48
N PRO A 275 -12.68 -8.91 21.25
CA PRO A 275 -12.81 -8.54 22.66
C PRO A 275 -13.66 -7.31 22.91
N SER A 276 -14.46 -7.34 23.99
CA SER A 276 -15.42 -6.27 24.33
C SER A 276 -14.80 -4.90 24.64
N TYR A 277 -13.50 -4.84 24.94
CA TYR A 277 -12.78 -3.58 25.13
C TYR A 277 -12.51 -2.84 23.81
N LEU A 278 -12.56 -3.55 22.67
CA LEU A 278 -12.25 -3.00 21.36
C LEU A 278 -13.47 -2.24 20.84
N LYS A 279 -13.26 -0.98 20.44
CA LYS A 279 -14.34 -0.13 19.93
C LYS A 279 -14.58 -0.40 18.46
N ILE A 280 -15.72 -0.99 18.12
CA ILE A 280 -16.09 -1.26 16.73
C ILE A 280 -17.10 -0.22 16.25
N LEU A 281 -16.79 0.44 15.13
CA LEU A 281 -17.62 1.46 14.51
C LEU A 281 -18.03 1.01 13.10
N HIS A 282 -19.28 1.26 12.72
CA HIS A 282 -19.76 1.11 11.35
C HIS A 282 -19.92 2.48 10.72
N LEU A 283 -19.24 2.72 9.59
CA LEU A 283 -19.34 3.99 8.85
C LEU A 283 -19.83 3.74 7.42
N PRO A 284 -20.59 4.68 6.84
CA PRO A 284 -21.02 4.58 5.44
C PRO A 284 -19.84 4.80 4.49
N LYS A 285 -19.90 4.20 3.30
CA LYS A 285 -19.01 4.58 2.19
C LYS A 285 -19.40 5.95 1.62
N SER A 286 -18.44 6.67 1.04
CA SER A 286 -18.76 7.83 0.22
C SER A 286 -19.49 7.40 -1.06
N GLY A 287 -20.53 8.15 -1.45
CA GLY A 287 -21.21 7.95 -2.74
C GLY A 287 -20.32 8.24 -3.96
N GLY A 288 -19.11 8.78 -3.76
CA GLY A 288 -18.11 8.95 -4.82
C GLY A 288 -17.22 7.72 -5.03
N VAL A 289 -17.41 6.67 -4.23
CA VAL A 289 -16.70 5.41 -4.42
C VAL A 289 -17.44 4.57 -5.45
N GLU A 290 -16.73 4.24 -6.53
CA GLU A 290 -17.24 3.40 -7.60
C GLU A 290 -16.65 2.00 -7.56
N SER A 291 -17.40 1.04 -8.08
CA SER A 291 -16.90 -0.32 -8.25
C SER A 291 -15.84 -0.36 -9.34
N ARG A 292 -14.74 -1.07 -9.06
CA ARG A 292 -13.63 -1.22 -10.00
C ARG A 292 -13.68 -2.60 -10.65
N PRO A 293 -13.85 -2.68 -11.98
CA PRO A 293 -13.79 -3.95 -12.68
C PRO A 293 -12.37 -4.54 -12.65
N GLN A 294 -12.27 -5.81 -13.00
CA GLN A 294 -11.03 -6.58 -12.87
C GLN A 294 -9.91 -6.01 -13.75
N GLU A 295 -10.23 -5.50 -14.94
CA GLU A 295 -9.28 -4.91 -15.89
C GLU A 295 -8.60 -3.67 -15.29
N MET A 296 -9.37 -2.80 -14.64
CA MET A 296 -8.82 -1.62 -13.94
C MET A 296 -7.89 -2.03 -12.79
N ARG A 297 -8.22 -3.11 -12.06
CA ARG A 297 -7.36 -3.64 -10.99
C ARG A 297 -6.03 -4.20 -11.54
N ILE A 298 -6.07 -4.86 -12.71
CA ILE A 298 -4.88 -5.33 -13.41
C ILE A 298 -4.03 -4.14 -13.86
N ALA A 299 -4.64 -3.14 -14.50
CA ALA A 299 -3.95 -1.94 -14.95
C ALA A 299 -3.30 -1.17 -13.79
N HIS A 300 -4.00 -1.04 -12.65
CA HIS A 300 -3.46 -0.40 -11.45
C HIS A 300 -2.24 -1.14 -10.88
N ARG A 301 -2.29 -2.49 -10.81
CA ARG A 301 -1.14 -3.31 -10.41
C ARG A 301 0.05 -3.11 -11.33
N ARG A 302 -0.17 -3.12 -12.65
CA ARG A 302 0.88 -2.86 -13.65
C ARG A 302 1.49 -1.47 -13.46
N LYS A 303 0.66 -0.45 -13.26
CA LYS A 303 1.08 0.93 -13.00
C LYS A 303 1.89 1.05 -11.70
N ALA A 304 1.55 0.28 -10.66
CA ALA A 304 2.30 0.26 -9.41
C ALA A 304 3.73 -0.28 -9.58
N ILE A 305 3.89 -1.37 -10.36
CA ILE A 305 5.21 -1.93 -10.70
C ILE A 305 6.00 -0.94 -11.58
N HIS A 306 5.37 -0.41 -12.63
CA HIS A 306 6.00 0.60 -13.48
C HIS A 306 6.48 1.81 -12.66
N ARG A 307 5.63 2.33 -11.76
CA ARG A 307 5.97 3.45 -10.87
C ARG A 307 7.14 3.13 -9.94
N TYR A 308 7.34 1.87 -9.56
CA TYR A 308 8.48 1.48 -8.73
C TYR A 308 9.82 1.66 -9.47
N PHE A 309 9.88 1.26 -10.74
CA PHE A 309 11.13 1.35 -11.54
C PHE A 309 11.33 2.71 -12.21
N TYR A 310 10.27 3.34 -12.69
CA TYR A 310 10.32 4.54 -13.53
C TYR A 310 9.84 5.82 -12.82
N GLY A 311 9.28 5.68 -11.63
CA GLY A 311 8.76 6.79 -10.85
C GLY A 311 7.47 7.37 -11.43
N THR A 312 7.30 8.68 -11.30
CA THR A 312 6.14 9.43 -11.79
C THR A 312 6.60 10.59 -12.67
N LYS A 313 5.66 11.34 -13.26
CA LYS A 313 6.02 12.47 -14.13
C LYS A 313 6.79 13.56 -13.37
N SER A 314 6.43 13.81 -12.11
CA SER A 314 7.07 14.74 -11.18
C SER A 314 8.41 14.20 -10.67
N LEU A 315 8.54 12.88 -10.52
CA LEU A 315 9.73 12.24 -9.98
C LEU A 315 10.11 11.03 -10.84
N ARG A 316 10.86 11.28 -11.92
CA ARG A 316 11.28 10.23 -12.86
C ARG A 316 12.50 9.48 -12.35
N PHE A 317 12.49 8.18 -12.55
CA PHE A 317 13.63 7.29 -12.31
C PHE A 317 14.10 6.67 -13.63
N SER A 318 15.38 6.32 -13.68
CA SER A 318 15.99 5.60 -14.79
C SER A 318 16.54 4.29 -14.26
N PRO A 319 15.82 3.17 -14.42
CA PRO A 319 16.30 1.89 -13.96
C PRO A 319 17.48 1.43 -14.80
N TYR A 320 18.23 0.48 -14.24
CA TYR A 320 19.41 -0.11 -14.83
C TYR A 320 19.08 -1.50 -15.37
N SER A 321 19.77 -1.89 -16.44
CA SER A 321 19.74 -3.25 -16.97
C SER A 321 21.14 -3.82 -17.01
N PHE A 322 21.33 -5.01 -16.46
CA PHE A 322 22.62 -5.70 -16.44
C PHE A 322 22.44 -7.22 -16.42
N GLU A 323 23.48 -7.91 -16.88
CA GLU A 323 23.51 -9.36 -17.06
C GLU A 323 24.30 -10.01 -15.91
N PHE A 324 23.81 -11.14 -15.40
CA PHE A 324 24.46 -11.98 -14.39
C PHE A 324 24.64 -13.40 -14.88
N SER A 325 25.71 -14.06 -14.44
CA SER A 325 25.89 -15.50 -14.64
C SER A 325 25.36 -16.28 -13.43
N TYR A 326 24.50 -17.27 -13.67
CA TYR A 326 23.92 -18.10 -12.59
C TYR A 326 24.59 -19.48 -12.42
N ASP A 327 25.59 -19.81 -13.24
CA ASP A 327 26.27 -21.12 -13.24
C ASP A 327 27.74 -21.08 -12.78
N LYS A 328 28.17 -19.99 -12.13
CA LYS A 328 29.53 -19.95 -11.57
C LYS A 328 29.65 -21.01 -10.47
N THR A 329 30.46 -22.04 -10.72
CA THR A 329 30.81 -23.07 -9.73
C THR A 329 31.73 -22.48 -8.66
N GLY A 330 31.28 -22.49 -7.38
CA GLY A 330 32.03 -21.99 -6.21
C GLY A 330 31.26 -20.96 -5.39
N ASP A 331 31.92 -20.26 -4.45
CA ASP A 331 31.38 -19.14 -3.64
C ASP A 331 30.99 -17.88 -4.48
N GLU A 332 30.89 -18.03 -5.80
CA GLU A 332 30.80 -16.96 -6.81
C GLU A 332 29.43 -16.86 -7.52
N GLN A 333 28.39 -17.59 -7.10
CA GLN A 333 27.04 -17.30 -7.62
C GLN A 333 26.70 -15.83 -7.35
N GLU A 334 26.40 -15.08 -8.41
CA GLU A 334 26.10 -13.65 -8.31
C GLU A 334 24.68 -13.41 -7.79
N LEU A 335 23.78 -14.38 -8.00
CA LEU A 335 22.42 -14.39 -7.48
C LEU A 335 21.89 -15.82 -7.33
N SER A 336 21.41 -16.17 -6.15
CA SER A 336 20.71 -17.41 -5.84
C SER A 336 19.22 -17.13 -5.64
N LEU A 337 18.37 -17.94 -6.29
CA LEU A 337 16.92 -17.75 -6.29
C LEU A 337 16.24 -18.82 -5.44
N TYR A 338 15.30 -18.40 -4.60
CA TYR A 338 14.50 -19.27 -3.74
C TYR A 338 13.00 -18.97 -3.92
N LYS A 339 12.14 -19.90 -3.51
CA LYS A 339 10.69 -19.67 -3.36
C LYS A 339 10.23 -20.10 -1.98
N ILE A 340 9.15 -19.49 -1.50
CA ILE A 340 8.46 -19.92 -0.27
C ILE A 340 7.26 -20.77 -0.68
N GLY A 341 7.21 -21.99 -0.13
CA GLY A 341 6.23 -22.99 -0.48
C GLY A 341 6.83 -24.07 -1.38
N ALA A 342 6.65 -25.32 -0.95
CA ALA A 342 6.93 -26.53 -1.70
C ALA A 342 5.62 -27.18 -2.16
N GLU A 343 5.71 -27.96 -3.23
CA GLU A 343 4.61 -28.80 -3.69
C GLU A 343 4.25 -29.83 -2.62
N GLN A 344 2.96 -30.10 -2.48
CA GLN A 344 2.51 -31.11 -1.54
C GLN A 344 2.94 -32.49 -2.04
N ILE A 345 3.74 -33.18 -1.23
CA ILE A 345 4.12 -34.57 -1.50
C ILE A 345 2.90 -35.45 -1.17
N PRO A 346 2.45 -36.35 -2.08
CA PRO A 346 1.37 -37.26 -1.78
C PRO A 346 1.67 -38.17 -0.58
N ASP A 347 0.67 -38.47 0.23
CA ASP A 347 0.82 -39.30 1.44
C ASP A 347 1.42 -40.69 1.13
N SER A 348 1.20 -41.21 -0.08
CA SER A 348 1.75 -42.47 -0.57
C SER A 348 3.28 -42.47 -0.71
N CYS A 349 3.92 -41.30 -0.72
CA CYS A 349 5.36 -41.14 -0.87
C CYS A 349 6.07 -40.89 0.47
N LEU A 350 5.34 -40.89 1.59
CA LEU A 350 5.90 -40.66 2.93
C LEU A 350 6.31 -41.99 3.58
N PRO A 351 7.53 -42.07 4.16
CA PRO A 351 7.92 -43.19 5.01
C PRO A 351 7.00 -43.32 6.23
N ILE A 352 6.73 -44.56 6.65
CA ILE A 352 5.92 -44.85 7.84
C ILE A 352 6.53 -44.16 9.07
N GLY A 353 5.76 -43.28 9.72
CA GLY A 353 6.16 -42.58 10.94
C GLY A 353 6.74 -41.17 10.74
N MET A 354 6.88 -40.69 9.50
CA MET A 354 7.29 -39.30 9.25
C MET A 354 6.10 -38.34 9.40
N VAL A 355 6.29 -37.26 10.15
CA VAL A 355 5.33 -36.14 10.22
C VAL A 355 5.63 -35.21 9.06
N VAL A 356 4.61 -34.84 8.29
CA VAL A 356 4.73 -33.90 7.18
C VAL A 356 5.17 -32.54 7.72
N GLU A 357 6.40 -32.13 7.39
CA GLU A 357 6.78 -30.73 7.56
C GLU A 357 5.85 -29.85 6.71
N ASP A 358 5.43 -28.69 7.25
CA ASP A 358 4.47 -27.84 6.56
C ASP A 358 5.06 -27.24 5.28
N HIS A 359 4.82 -27.94 4.16
CA HIS A 359 5.33 -27.61 2.84
C HIS A 359 4.98 -26.17 2.41
N ARG A 360 3.89 -25.58 2.93
CA ARG A 360 3.44 -24.23 2.57
C ARG A 360 4.45 -23.16 2.96
N THR A 361 5.30 -23.42 3.95
CA THR A 361 6.23 -22.43 4.50
C THR A 361 7.67 -22.89 4.39
N GLN A 362 7.98 -23.81 3.48
CA GLN A 362 9.35 -24.22 3.23
C GLN A 362 10.02 -23.31 2.21
N VAL A 363 11.21 -22.83 2.54
CA VAL A 363 12.14 -22.16 1.60
C VAL A 363 12.84 -23.21 0.74
N VAL A 364 12.71 -23.09 -0.58
CA VAL A 364 13.28 -24.04 -1.56
C VAL A 364 14.07 -23.30 -2.63
N SER A 365 15.24 -23.82 -3.02
CA SER A 365 16.05 -23.29 -4.12
C SER A 365 15.35 -23.51 -5.46
N VAL A 366 15.42 -22.51 -6.35
CA VAL A 366 14.78 -22.53 -7.67
C VAL A 366 15.84 -22.37 -8.74
N PRO A 367 15.97 -23.33 -9.68
CA PRO A 367 16.86 -23.16 -10.82
C PRO A 367 16.32 -22.09 -11.78
N PHE A 368 17.23 -21.37 -12.44
CA PHE A 368 16.83 -20.45 -13.50
C PHE A 368 16.41 -21.23 -14.76
N THR A 369 15.15 -21.07 -15.16
CA THR A 369 14.55 -21.65 -16.37
C THR A 369 13.92 -20.54 -17.22
N SER A 370 13.67 -20.82 -18.50
CA SER A 370 13.02 -19.87 -19.41
C SER A 370 11.62 -19.41 -18.95
N GLU A 371 10.97 -20.17 -18.07
CA GLU A 371 9.65 -19.83 -17.51
C GLU A 371 9.69 -18.64 -16.55
N LEU A 372 10.87 -18.31 -16.02
CA LEU A 372 11.03 -17.18 -15.10
C LEU A 372 11.10 -15.82 -15.83
N LEU A 373 11.00 -15.81 -17.16
CA LEU A 373 10.99 -14.57 -17.92
C LEU A 373 9.83 -13.68 -17.48
N ASN A 374 10.11 -12.39 -17.30
CA ASN A 374 9.20 -11.35 -16.80
C ASN A 374 8.76 -11.52 -15.34
N HIS A 375 9.26 -12.51 -14.59
CA HIS A 375 8.96 -12.60 -13.17
C HIS A 375 9.64 -11.50 -12.38
N VAL A 376 8.90 -10.94 -11.43
CA VAL A 376 9.44 -10.07 -10.39
C VAL A 376 10.10 -10.95 -9.33
N ILE A 377 11.30 -10.57 -8.92
CA ILE A 377 12.03 -11.20 -7.81
C ILE A 377 12.29 -10.17 -6.71
N VAL A 378 12.36 -10.65 -5.47
CA VAL A 378 12.52 -9.85 -4.27
C VAL A 378 13.96 -9.97 -3.80
N LEU A 379 14.67 -8.86 -3.69
CA LEU A 379 16.03 -8.87 -3.16
C LEU A 379 15.99 -8.90 -1.63
N MET A 380 16.66 -9.88 -1.03
CA MET A 380 16.70 -10.06 0.42
C MET A 380 17.84 -9.27 1.05
N PRO A 381 17.78 -8.93 2.35
CA PRO A 381 18.86 -8.23 3.06
C PRO A 381 20.22 -8.94 2.93
N PRO A 382 21.36 -8.21 2.91
CA PRO A 382 22.68 -8.81 2.71
C PRO A 382 23.09 -9.81 3.81
N ASP A 383 22.56 -9.63 5.02
CA ASP A 383 22.77 -10.50 6.20
C ASP A 383 21.87 -11.75 6.21
N SER A 384 21.11 -11.98 5.14
CA SER A 384 20.17 -13.09 5.05
C SER A 384 20.88 -14.44 4.94
N LYS A 385 20.36 -15.44 5.65
CA LYS A 385 20.78 -16.84 5.53
C LYS A 385 19.85 -17.57 4.57
N THR A 386 20.36 -18.57 3.86
CA THR A 386 19.60 -19.40 2.92
C THR A 386 18.85 -20.52 3.66
N ASP A 387 18.06 -20.15 4.67
CA ASP A 387 17.28 -21.06 5.50
C ASP A 387 15.85 -20.52 5.68
N GLN A 388 15.06 -21.14 6.57
CA GLN A 388 13.67 -20.72 6.82
C GLN A 388 13.55 -19.28 7.37
N THR A 389 14.64 -18.68 7.85
CA THR A 389 14.61 -17.30 8.36
C THR A 389 14.34 -16.26 7.28
N LEU A 390 14.50 -16.60 5.98
CA LEU A 390 14.16 -15.70 4.87
C LEU A 390 12.73 -15.20 4.90
N ILE A 391 11.80 -16.03 5.39
CA ILE A 391 10.37 -15.70 5.48
C ILE A 391 10.13 -14.47 6.37
N HIS A 392 10.97 -14.28 7.38
CA HIS A 392 10.81 -13.26 8.41
C HIS A 392 11.56 -11.95 8.10
N LYS A 393 12.22 -11.87 6.94
CA LYS A 393 13.04 -10.72 6.57
C LYS A 393 12.25 -9.72 5.71
N PRO A 394 12.37 -8.40 5.97
CA PRO A 394 11.84 -7.40 5.05
C PRO A 394 12.63 -7.42 3.74
N CYS A 395 12.02 -6.98 2.64
CA CYS A 395 12.71 -6.88 1.35
C CYS A 395 13.57 -5.62 1.26
N VAL A 396 14.70 -5.71 0.56
CA VAL A 396 15.52 -4.56 0.15
C VAL A 396 14.86 -3.83 -1.02
N GLY A 397 14.32 -4.60 -1.97
CA GLY A 397 13.70 -4.07 -3.18
C GLY A 397 13.29 -5.18 -4.13
N PHE A 398 12.93 -4.78 -5.35
CA PHE A 398 12.41 -5.67 -6.38
C PHE A 398 13.21 -5.53 -7.66
N LEU A 399 13.40 -6.64 -8.36
CA LEU A 399 14.03 -6.71 -9.69
C LEU A 399 13.07 -7.45 -10.63
N VAL A 400 13.26 -7.30 -11.95
CA VAL A 400 12.52 -8.07 -12.95
C VAL A 400 13.49 -8.83 -13.82
N ILE A 401 13.24 -10.12 -14.06
CA ILE A 401 14.01 -10.92 -15.02
C ILE A 401 13.51 -10.58 -16.42
N THR A 402 14.28 -9.82 -17.20
CA THR A 402 13.90 -9.39 -18.55
C THR A 402 14.54 -10.21 -19.66
N GLY A 403 15.51 -11.06 -19.33
CA GLY A 403 16.16 -11.96 -20.28
C GLY A 403 16.74 -13.18 -19.58
N ILE A 404 16.72 -14.33 -20.26
CA ILE A 404 17.32 -15.58 -19.79
C ILE A 404 17.98 -16.27 -20.99
N ASP A 405 19.28 -16.49 -20.92
CA ASP A 405 20.05 -17.26 -21.90
C ASP A 405 20.49 -18.56 -21.22
N THR A 406 19.79 -19.66 -21.49
CA THR A 406 20.09 -20.97 -20.91
C THR A 406 21.37 -21.60 -21.46
N THR A 407 21.86 -21.13 -22.61
CA THR A 407 23.09 -21.63 -23.23
C THR A 407 24.31 -20.97 -22.61
N LYS A 408 24.29 -19.64 -22.44
CA LYS A 408 25.33 -18.89 -21.72
C LYS A 408 25.18 -18.97 -20.21
N LYS A 409 24.02 -19.44 -19.75
CA LYS A 409 23.61 -19.51 -18.34
C LYS A 409 23.66 -18.14 -17.67
N THR A 410 23.06 -17.17 -18.35
CA THR A 410 22.96 -15.79 -17.89
C THR A 410 21.51 -15.32 -17.80
N ILE A 411 21.28 -14.34 -16.91
CA ILE A 411 20.01 -13.63 -16.77
C ILE A 411 20.24 -12.13 -16.94
N THR A 412 19.28 -11.44 -17.53
CA THR A 412 19.22 -9.97 -17.57
C THR A 412 18.21 -9.49 -16.54
N LEU A 413 18.62 -8.55 -15.69
CA LEU A 413 17.76 -7.98 -14.65
C LEU A 413 17.49 -6.49 -14.92
N LEU A 414 16.24 -6.08 -14.71
CA LEU A 414 15.86 -4.68 -14.52
C LEU A 414 15.95 -4.34 -13.03
N SER A 415 16.69 -3.28 -12.68
CA SER A 415 16.99 -2.89 -11.30
C SER A 415 16.80 -1.40 -11.06
N PRO A 416 16.25 -0.97 -9.91
CA PRO A 416 16.19 0.45 -9.56
C PRO A 416 17.57 1.02 -9.17
N GLN A 417 18.57 0.16 -8.91
CA GLN A 417 19.94 0.54 -8.53
C GLN A 417 20.98 -0.06 -9.47
N PRO A 418 22.11 0.62 -9.70
CA PRO A 418 23.19 0.08 -10.52
C PRO A 418 23.85 -1.14 -9.86
N TYR A 419 24.58 -1.91 -10.66
CA TYR A 419 25.48 -2.95 -10.15
C TYR A 419 26.58 -2.32 -9.26
N PRO A 420 27.06 -3.00 -8.20
CA PRO A 420 26.66 -4.32 -7.73
C PRO A 420 25.34 -4.32 -6.93
N LEU A 421 24.60 -5.44 -6.98
CA LEU A 421 23.45 -5.63 -6.11
C LEU A 421 23.90 -5.69 -4.64
N PRO A 422 23.11 -5.13 -3.70
CA PRO A 422 23.45 -5.17 -2.28
C PRO A 422 23.41 -6.58 -1.69
N SER A 423 22.73 -7.53 -2.33
CA SER A 423 22.59 -8.91 -1.88
C SER A 423 22.64 -9.89 -3.04
N LYS A 424 22.99 -11.14 -2.73
CA LYS A 424 23.04 -12.27 -3.67
C LYS A 424 21.88 -13.24 -3.48
N ILE A 425 20.91 -12.95 -2.61
CA ILE A 425 19.78 -13.83 -2.32
C ILE A 425 18.49 -13.15 -2.77
N ALA A 426 17.70 -13.85 -3.58
CA ALA A 426 16.39 -13.37 -4.02
C ALA A 426 15.27 -14.40 -3.81
N LEU A 427 14.06 -13.90 -3.59
CA LEU A 427 12.82 -14.70 -3.58
C LEU A 427 12.05 -14.50 -4.89
N LEU A 428 11.59 -15.60 -5.48
CA LEU A 428 10.69 -15.62 -6.62
C LEU A 428 9.28 -15.24 -6.19
N THR A 429 8.61 -14.42 -7.01
CA THR A 429 7.18 -14.11 -6.86
C THR A 429 6.39 -14.71 -8.03
N GLN A 430 5.07 -14.86 -7.87
CA GLN A 430 4.14 -15.17 -8.97
C GLN A 430 3.71 -13.91 -9.75
N ILE A 431 4.31 -12.76 -9.47
CA ILE A 431 4.00 -11.50 -10.12
C ILE A 431 4.89 -11.37 -11.34
N THR A 432 4.28 -11.03 -12.47
CA THR A 432 4.99 -10.77 -13.71
C THR A 432 4.84 -9.31 -14.13
N PHE A 433 5.86 -8.82 -14.82
CA PHE A 433 5.90 -7.49 -15.39
C PHE A 433 6.63 -7.52 -16.72
N VAL A 434 5.92 -7.11 -17.78
CA VAL A 434 6.52 -6.89 -19.09
C VAL A 434 6.87 -5.42 -19.20
N ASP A 435 8.16 -5.16 -19.36
CA ASP A 435 8.73 -3.84 -19.52
C ASP A 435 8.51 -3.33 -20.95
N ASP A 436 7.30 -2.83 -21.21
CA ASP A 436 7.00 -2.14 -22.46
C ASP A 436 7.46 -0.69 -22.31
N ASN A 437 8.49 -0.28 -23.06
CA ASN A 437 9.04 1.10 -23.12
C ASN A 437 8.02 2.19 -23.54
N SER A 438 6.72 1.89 -23.58
CA SER A 438 5.66 2.68 -24.23
C SER A 438 4.61 3.25 -23.26
N LEU A 439 4.92 3.45 -21.97
CA LEU A 439 3.97 3.98 -20.96
C LEU A 439 4.33 5.37 -20.44
#